data_AF-A0A412QAN5-F1
#
_entry.id   AF-A0A412QAN5-F1
#
_cell.length_a   1.000
_cell.length_b   1.000
_cell.length_c   1.000
_cell.angle_alpha   90.00
_cell.angle_beta   90.00
_cell.angle_gamma   90.00
#
_symmetry.space_group_name_H-M   'P 1'
#
loop_
_entity.id
_entity.type
_entity.pdbx_description
1 polymer ?
#
loop_
_entity_poly.entity_id
_entity_poly.type
_entity_poly.pdbx_seq_one_letter_code
_entity_poly.pdbx_strand_id
1 'polypeptide(L)'
;MEEKTIFHVHSYRCKHASQEQEEEYIKKAIELGATKIVFTDHAPFPGNPFLNRMSIKELPEYVTVLQGLKEKYVGILEIKIGLEIEFVPTYREYYQALLDKWDMDILLLGEHFSLLPDGRYTFEMSEKKSGSESISKWDDCWYGNGTISGSSASGSDFSAYEKVECGNGCNF
;
A
#
# COMPACT_ATOMS: atom_id res chain seq x y z
N MET A 1 -26.55 -9.43 13.91
CA MET A 1 -26.63 -8.08 13.31
C MET A 1 -26.09 -8.21 11.90
N GLU A 2 -26.64 -7.48 10.94
CA GLU A 2 -26.12 -7.44 9.57
C GLU A 2 -24.74 -6.77 9.58
N GLU A 3 -23.76 -7.38 8.92
CA GLU A 3 -22.41 -6.84 8.84
C GLU A 3 -22.41 -5.63 7.89
N LYS A 4 -21.99 -4.47 8.39
CA LYS A 4 -21.86 -3.25 7.60
C LYS A 4 -20.43 -2.74 7.69
N THR A 5 -19.76 -2.71 6.54
CA THR A 5 -18.34 -2.40 6.45
C THR A 5 -18.11 -1.07 5.74
N ILE A 6 -17.39 -0.15 6.39
CA ILE A 6 -16.77 0.99 5.72
C ILE A 6 -15.43 0.51 5.17
N PHE A 7 -15.39 0.21 3.88
CA PHE A 7 -14.23 -0.38 3.23
C PHE A 7 -13.40 0.68 2.51
N HIS A 8 -12.08 0.48 2.49
CA HIS A 8 -11.11 1.31 1.77
C HIS A 8 -11.12 2.78 2.23
N VAL A 9 -10.50 3.00 3.40
CA VAL A 9 -10.43 4.32 4.04
C VAL A 9 -8.99 4.83 4.05
N HIS A 10 -8.80 6.04 3.55
CA HIS A 10 -7.55 6.80 3.65
C HIS A 10 -7.48 7.62 4.93
N SER A 11 -6.27 8.01 5.31
CA SER A 11 -6.03 8.96 6.40
C SER A 11 -5.46 10.27 5.86
N TYR A 12 -5.35 11.30 6.71
CA TYR A 12 -4.65 12.53 6.37
C TYR A 12 -3.18 12.30 5.92
N ARG A 13 -2.58 11.15 6.27
CA ARG A 13 -1.22 10.80 5.90
C ARG A 13 -1.05 10.59 4.40
N CYS A 14 -2.11 10.36 3.61
CA CYS A 14 -2.03 10.34 2.14
C CYS A 14 -1.70 11.69 1.51
N LYS A 15 -1.78 12.79 2.27
CA LYS A 15 -1.53 14.16 1.81
C LYS A 15 -2.57 14.73 0.83
N HIS A 16 -3.65 13.99 0.55
CA HIS A 16 -4.73 14.46 -0.33
C HIS A 16 -6.14 14.00 0.09
N ALA A 17 -6.26 13.43 1.29
CA ALA A 17 -7.51 13.32 2.03
C ALA A 17 -7.66 14.55 2.92
N SER A 18 -8.80 14.61 3.60
CA SER A 18 -9.06 15.63 4.60
C SER A 18 -8.17 15.43 5.85
N GLN A 19 -8.11 16.42 6.75
CA GLN A 19 -7.13 16.47 7.85
C GLN A 19 -7.63 15.83 9.16
N GLU A 20 -8.80 15.20 9.13
CA GLU A 20 -9.38 14.50 10.27
C GLU A 20 -8.51 13.30 10.66
N GLN A 21 -8.44 13.08 11.97
CA GLN A 21 -7.75 11.93 12.55
C GLN A 21 -8.56 10.65 12.33
N GLU A 22 -7.90 9.49 12.31
CA GLU A 22 -8.56 8.19 12.08
C GLU A 22 -9.71 7.91 13.05
N GLU A 23 -9.59 8.38 14.30
CA GLU A 23 -10.65 8.21 15.30
C GLU A 23 -11.97 8.90 14.89
N GLU A 24 -11.92 10.00 14.14
CA GLU A 24 -13.12 10.68 13.66
C GLU A 24 -13.84 9.85 12.59
N TYR A 25 -13.10 9.16 11.72
CA TYR A 25 -13.68 8.19 10.78
C TYR A 25 -14.32 7.00 11.52
N ILE A 26 -13.67 6.50 12.57
CA ILE A 26 -14.20 5.42 13.41
C ILE A 26 -15.50 5.83 14.08
N LYS A 27 -15.54 7.00 14.73
CA LYS A 27 -16.76 7.55 15.34
C LYS A 27 -17.86 7.68 14.31
N LYS A 28 -17.53 8.19 13.11
CA LYS A 28 -18.52 8.33 12.05
C LYS A 28 -19.04 6.99 11.53
N ALA A 29 -18.17 5.99 11.41
CA ALA A 29 -18.56 4.64 11.02
C ALA A 29 -19.56 4.04 12.02
N ILE A 30 -19.29 4.19 13.32
CA ILE A 30 -20.20 3.75 14.39
C ILE A 30 -21.55 4.47 14.31
N GLU A 31 -21.57 5.79 14.12
CA GLU A 31 -22.82 6.56 13.95
C GLU A 31 -23.65 6.07 12.75
N LEU A 32 -22.99 5.65 11.68
CA LEU A 32 -23.63 5.09 10.49
C LEU A 32 -24.06 3.63 10.67
N GLY A 33 -23.86 3.04 11.84
CA GLY A 33 -24.19 1.65 12.16
C GLY A 33 -23.26 0.63 11.52
N ALA A 34 -22.02 1.02 11.20
CA ALA A 34 -21.02 0.07 10.73
C ALA A 34 -20.54 -0.84 11.86
N THR A 35 -20.25 -2.09 11.52
CA THR A 35 -19.63 -3.08 12.41
C THR A 35 -18.15 -3.26 12.12
N LYS A 36 -17.67 -2.76 10.98
CA LYS A 36 -16.28 -2.87 10.54
C LYS A 36 -15.82 -1.64 9.76
N ILE A 37 -14.55 -1.25 9.93
CA ILE A 37 -13.85 -0.26 9.10
C ILE A 37 -12.50 -0.82 8.67
N VAL A 38 -12.12 -0.57 7.41
CA VAL A 38 -10.86 -1.06 6.83
C VAL A 38 -10.05 0.13 6.34
N PHE A 39 -8.98 0.46 7.06
CA PHE A 39 -8.02 1.46 6.63
C PHE A 39 -7.04 0.84 5.64
N THR A 40 -6.88 1.48 4.48
CA THR A 40 -5.95 1.08 3.43
C THR A 40 -5.33 2.33 2.85
N ASP A 41 -4.58 3.05 3.67
CA ASP A 41 -3.95 4.27 3.19
C ASP A 41 -2.84 3.94 2.17
N HIS A 42 -2.41 4.90 1.35
CA HIS A 42 -1.41 4.61 0.33
C HIS A 42 -0.10 4.13 0.96
N ALA A 43 0.37 2.97 0.49
CA ALA A 43 1.61 2.37 0.95
C ALA A 43 2.79 3.31 0.66
N PRO A 44 3.63 3.63 1.67
CA PRO A 44 4.86 4.34 1.43
C PRO A 44 5.82 3.49 0.61
N PHE A 45 6.86 4.12 0.07
CA PHE A 45 7.93 3.43 -0.64
C PHE A 45 9.29 3.83 -0.07
N PRO A 46 10.27 2.91 -0.02
CA PRO A 46 11.67 3.24 0.23
C PRO A 46 12.13 4.42 -0.63
N GLY A 47 12.86 5.36 -0.04
CA GLY A 47 13.30 6.58 -0.72
C GLY A 47 12.22 7.64 -0.97
N ASN A 48 10.94 7.36 -0.65
CA ASN A 48 9.79 8.26 -0.86
C ASN A 48 9.72 8.89 -2.27
N PRO A 49 9.72 8.10 -3.35
CA PRO A 49 9.62 8.62 -4.73
C PRO A 49 8.30 9.34 -5.03
N PHE A 50 7.31 9.25 -4.14
CA PHE A 50 5.96 9.79 -4.30
C PHE A 50 5.61 10.77 -3.19
N LEU A 51 4.91 11.86 -3.53
CA LEU A 51 4.51 12.90 -2.58
C LEU A 51 3.04 12.81 -2.15
N ASN A 52 2.22 11.98 -2.82
CA ASN A 52 0.79 11.81 -2.56
C ASN A 52 0.51 10.64 -1.60
N ARG A 53 1.40 10.41 -0.63
CA ARG A 53 1.29 9.31 0.33
C ARG A 53 2.10 9.62 1.57
N MET A 54 1.96 8.79 2.60
CA MET A 54 2.82 8.88 3.76
C MET A 54 4.27 8.57 3.38
N SER A 55 5.23 9.14 4.08
CA SER A 55 6.62 8.73 3.97
C SER A 55 6.87 7.42 4.71
N ILE A 56 7.93 6.69 4.34
CA ILE A 56 8.32 5.44 5.02
C ILE A 56 8.57 5.63 6.53
N LYS A 57 8.92 6.85 6.96
CA LYS A 57 9.14 7.21 8.37
C LYS A 57 7.84 7.43 9.13
N GLU A 58 6.75 7.73 8.45
CA GLU A 58 5.41 7.89 9.05
C GLU A 58 4.71 6.54 9.23
N LEU A 59 5.12 5.48 8.52
CA LEU A 59 4.50 4.16 8.59
C LEU A 59 4.44 3.56 10.01
N PRO A 60 5.51 3.58 10.83
CA PRO A 60 5.43 3.05 12.19
C PRO A 60 4.37 3.75 13.04
N GLU A 61 4.23 5.06 12.85
CA GLU A 61 3.29 5.88 13.61
C GLU A 61 1.84 5.65 13.14
N TYR A 62 1.61 5.52 11.82
CA TYR A 62 0.33 5.06 11.26
C TYR A 62 -0.13 3.73 11.87
N VAL A 63 0.75 2.72 11.89
CA VAL A 63 0.44 1.40 12.43
C VAL A 63 0.17 1.47 13.93
N THR A 64 1.01 2.19 14.68
CA THR A 64 0.86 2.34 16.14
C THR A 64 -0.48 2.99 16.51
N VAL A 65 -0.86 4.06 15.80
CA VAL A 65 -2.14 4.75 16.02
C VAL A 65 -3.32 3.82 15.76
N LEU A 66 -3.32 3.12 14.61
CA LEU A 66 -4.41 2.22 14.26
C LEU A 66 -4.48 0.98 15.17
N GLN A 67 -3.35 0.45 15.64
CA GLN A 67 -3.33 -0.63 16.63
C GLN A 67 -3.93 -0.17 17.97
N GLY A 68 -3.56 1.02 18.45
CA GLY A 68 -4.15 1.59 19.67
C GLY A 68 -5.66 1.84 19.52
N LEU A 69 -6.12 2.26 18.34
CA LEU A 69 -7.55 2.39 18.04
C LEU A 69 -8.24 1.02 17.97
N LYS A 70 -7.61 0.02 17.33
CA LYS A 70 -8.11 -1.36 17.27
C LYS A 70 -8.35 -1.92 18.68
N GLU A 71 -7.43 -1.67 19.62
CA GLU A 71 -7.60 -2.03 21.04
C GLU A 71 -8.69 -1.23 21.75
N LYS A 72 -8.72 0.10 21.56
CA LYS A 72 -9.69 1.00 22.20
C LYS A 72 -11.14 0.69 21.83
N TYR A 73 -11.39 0.19 20.60
CA TYR A 73 -12.72 -0.06 20.08
C TYR A 73 -13.11 -1.55 20.02
N VAL A 74 -12.36 -2.43 20.71
CA VAL A 74 -12.70 -3.87 20.83
C VAL A 74 -14.14 -4.06 21.30
N GLY A 75 -14.88 -4.91 20.59
CA GLY A 75 -16.29 -5.21 20.88
C GLY A 75 -17.28 -4.12 20.43
N ILE A 76 -16.80 -2.99 19.90
CA ILE A 76 -17.62 -1.88 19.40
C ILE A 76 -17.56 -1.83 17.87
N LEU A 77 -16.36 -1.77 17.29
CA LEU A 77 -16.14 -1.72 15.84
C LEU A 77 -14.90 -2.56 15.50
N GLU A 78 -15.02 -3.47 14.55
CA GLU A 78 -13.85 -4.19 14.03
C GLU A 78 -13.01 -3.25 13.16
N ILE A 79 -11.75 -3.05 13.52
CA ILE A 79 -10.82 -2.21 12.76
C ILE A 79 -9.79 -3.11 12.07
N LYS A 80 -9.72 -3.01 10.74
CA LYS A 80 -8.70 -3.66 9.92
C LYS A 80 -7.65 -2.64 9.47
N ILE A 81 -6.39 -3.04 9.59
CA ILE A 81 -5.22 -2.22 9.26
C ILE A 81 -4.59 -2.76 7.99
N GLY A 82 -4.43 -1.92 6.99
CA GLY A 82 -3.84 -2.31 5.74
C GLY A 82 -3.26 -1.13 4.99
N LEU A 83 -2.77 -1.40 3.79
CA LEU A 83 -2.29 -0.38 2.87
C LEU A 83 -2.83 -0.63 1.47
N GLU A 84 -3.03 0.44 0.72
CA GLU A 84 -3.21 0.37 -0.71
C GLU A 84 -1.85 0.40 -1.41
N ILE A 85 -1.51 -0.70 -2.08
CA ILE A 85 -0.27 -0.89 -2.82
C ILE A 85 -0.48 -0.71 -4.32
N GLU A 86 0.60 -0.39 -5.01
CA GLU A 86 0.67 -0.33 -6.46
C GLU A 86 1.14 -1.70 -7.01
N PHE A 87 0.87 -2.02 -8.28
CA PHE A 87 1.49 -3.16 -8.92
C PHE A 87 2.88 -2.79 -9.44
N VAL A 88 3.89 -2.88 -8.56
CA VAL A 88 5.28 -2.65 -8.94
C VAL A 88 6.07 -3.93 -8.65
N PRO A 89 6.26 -4.82 -9.65
CA PRO A 89 6.84 -6.16 -9.42
C PRO A 89 8.18 -6.15 -8.69
N THR A 90 9.00 -5.12 -8.91
CA THR A 90 10.30 -4.95 -8.25
C THR A 90 10.19 -4.70 -6.74
N TYR A 91 9.00 -4.44 -6.21
CA TYR A 91 8.71 -4.26 -4.79
C TYR A 91 7.95 -5.44 -4.17
N ARG A 92 7.84 -6.59 -4.86
CA ARG A 92 7.11 -7.77 -4.32
C ARG A 92 7.59 -8.19 -2.92
N GLU A 93 8.91 -8.28 -2.72
CA GLU A 93 9.50 -8.64 -1.42
C GLU A 93 9.21 -7.57 -0.36
N TYR A 94 9.23 -6.29 -0.76
CA TYR A 94 8.86 -5.19 0.12
C TYR A 94 7.39 -5.26 0.56
N TYR A 95 6.46 -5.58 -0.34
CA TYR A 95 5.05 -5.75 0.01
C TYR A 95 4.84 -6.93 0.98
N GLN A 96 5.54 -8.05 0.79
CA GLN A 96 5.50 -9.14 1.75
C GLN A 96 6.03 -8.70 3.13
N ALA A 97 7.13 -7.93 3.16
CA ALA A 97 7.68 -7.40 4.40
C ALA A 97 6.76 -6.40 5.11
N LEU A 98 5.92 -5.65 4.37
CA LEU A 98 4.88 -4.79 4.96
C LEU A 98 3.82 -5.60 5.72
N LEU A 99 3.36 -6.71 5.12
CA LEU A 99 2.43 -7.64 5.77
C LEU A 99 3.05 -8.22 7.04
N ASP A 100 4.21 -8.84 6.90
CA ASP A 100 4.81 -9.67 7.95
C ASP A 100 5.28 -8.84 9.15
N LYS A 101 5.89 -7.67 8.91
CA LYS A 101 6.49 -6.88 9.98
C LYS A 101 5.43 -6.21 10.87
N TRP A 102 4.33 -5.78 10.28
CA TRP A 102 3.32 -4.97 10.96
C TRP A 102 2.03 -5.74 11.27
N ASP A 103 1.97 -7.02 10.93
CA ASP A 103 0.79 -7.87 11.06
C ASP A 103 -0.44 -7.20 10.40
N MET A 104 -0.25 -6.72 9.16
CA MET A 104 -1.32 -6.04 8.43
C MET A 104 -2.41 -7.03 8.04
N ASP A 105 -3.66 -6.62 8.21
CA ASP A 105 -4.82 -7.42 7.87
C ASP A 105 -5.02 -7.52 6.33
N ILE A 106 -4.58 -6.53 5.55
CA ILE A 106 -4.79 -6.48 4.10
C ILE A 106 -3.78 -5.58 3.37
N LEU A 107 -3.34 -6.01 2.18
CA LEU A 107 -2.83 -5.12 1.14
C LEU A 107 -3.83 -5.08 -0.01
N LEU A 108 -4.38 -3.90 -0.28
CA LEU A 108 -5.30 -3.69 -1.39
C LEU A 108 -4.52 -3.25 -2.62
N LEU A 109 -4.80 -3.84 -3.78
CA LEU A 109 -4.20 -3.40 -5.04
C LEU A 109 -4.98 -2.20 -5.60
N GLY A 110 -4.36 -1.02 -5.57
CA GLY A 110 -4.85 0.21 -6.19
C GLY A 110 -3.85 0.68 -7.24
N GLU A 111 -3.99 0.19 -8.46
CA GLU A 111 -3.05 0.47 -9.54
C GLU A 111 -3.24 1.89 -10.09
N HIS A 112 -2.34 2.81 -9.71
CA HIS A 112 -2.31 4.18 -10.21
C HIS A 112 -1.21 4.41 -11.24
N PHE A 113 -0.23 3.51 -11.33
CA PHE A 113 0.95 3.70 -12.18
C PHE A 113 1.35 2.45 -12.96
N SER A 114 1.42 2.58 -14.29
CA SER A 114 1.82 1.46 -15.14
C SER A 114 3.31 1.47 -15.47
N LEU A 115 3.88 0.28 -15.61
CA LEU A 115 5.17 0.07 -16.26
C LEU A 115 5.03 0.28 -17.77
N LEU A 116 5.90 1.12 -18.33
CA LEU A 116 5.97 1.39 -19.76
C LEU A 116 6.90 0.39 -20.46
N PRO A 117 6.78 0.23 -21.80
CA PRO A 117 7.65 -0.68 -22.57
C PRO A 117 9.15 -0.38 -22.48
N ASP A 118 9.52 0.84 -22.08
CA ASP A 118 10.92 1.27 -21.94
C ASP A 118 11.48 1.07 -20.52
N GLY A 119 10.74 0.39 -19.65
CA GLY A 119 11.15 0.07 -18.28
C GLY A 119 10.91 1.18 -17.26
N ARG A 120 10.37 2.34 -17.66
CA ARG A 120 9.99 3.43 -16.75
C ARG A 120 8.55 3.27 -16.30
N TYR A 121 8.21 3.78 -15.12
CA TYR A 121 6.83 3.87 -14.69
C TYR A 121 6.19 5.20 -15.08
N THR A 122 4.86 5.25 -15.22
CA THR A 122 4.14 6.49 -15.59
C THR A 122 4.35 7.65 -14.61
N PHE A 123 4.68 7.37 -13.34
CA PHE A 123 5.03 8.41 -12.36
C PHE A 123 6.40 9.05 -12.60
N GLU A 124 7.29 8.38 -13.35
CA GLU A 124 8.61 8.90 -13.73
C GLU A 124 8.51 9.86 -14.94
N MET A 125 7.32 9.99 -15.54
CA MET A 125 7.09 10.86 -16.69
C MET A 125 6.73 12.29 -16.28
N SER A 126 7.24 13.28 -17.02
CA SER A 126 6.85 14.68 -16.88
C SER A 126 5.42 14.98 -17.37
N GLU A 127 4.85 14.11 -18.20
CA GLU A 127 3.48 14.21 -18.72
C GLU A 127 2.65 13.00 -18.25
N LYS A 128 1.59 13.26 -17.48
CA LYS A 128 0.68 12.21 -16.98
C LYS A 128 -0.17 11.70 -18.14
N LYS A 129 0.09 10.48 -18.63
CA LYS A 129 -0.86 9.72 -19.46
C LYS A 129 -1.69 8.80 -18.55
N SER A 130 -3.01 8.72 -18.79
CA SER A 130 -3.91 7.86 -18.03
C SER A 130 -3.55 6.38 -18.28
N GLY A 131 -3.34 5.61 -17.22
CA GLY A 131 -2.80 4.24 -17.25
C GLY A 131 -3.72 3.13 -17.79
N SER A 132 -4.75 3.45 -18.57
CA SER A 132 -5.76 2.46 -19.00
C SER A 132 -5.33 1.54 -20.15
N GLU A 133 -4.13 1.70 -20.73
CA GLU A 133 -3.70 0.98 -21.94
C GLU A 133 -2.79 -0.24 -21.69
N SER A 134 -2.42 -0.56 -20.45
CA SER A 134 -1.37 -1.56 -20.15
C SER A 134 -1.88 -2.94 -19.69
N ILE A 135 -3.19 -3.17 -19.52
CA ILE A 135 -3.76 -4.31 -18.75
C ILE A 135 -3.73 -5.70 -19.46
N SER A 136 -2.89 -5.94 -20.48
CA SER A 136 -2.89 -7.24 -21.23
C SER A 136 -1.63 -8.13 -21.20
N LYS A 137 -0.59 -7.86 -20.40
CA LYS A 137 0.66 -8.67 -20.36
C LYS A 137 1.06 -9.23 -18.97
N TRP A 138 0.08 -9.64 -18.15
CA TRP A 138 0.21 -9.68 -16.68
C TRP A 138 0.59 -11.02 -16.05
N ASP A 139 0.36 -12.15 -16.70
CA ASP A 139 0.53 -13.46 -16.04
C ASP A 139 1.99 -13.92 -15.94
N ASP A 140 2.87 -13.45 -16.83
CA ASP A 140 4.23 -13.99 -16.96
C ASP A 140 5.19 -13.53 -15.85
N CYS A 141 5.04 -12.32 -15.31
CA CYS A 141 5.94 -11.77 -14.28
C CYS A 141 5.63 -12.25 -12.86
N TRP A 142 4.36 -12.57 -12.55
CA TRP A 142 3.97 -12.98 -11.20
C TRP A 142 4.19 -14.48 -10.95
N TYR A 143 4.04 -15.30 -12.00
CA TYR A 143 4.10 -16.76 -11.95
C TYR A 143 5.26 -17.38 -12.75
N GLY A 144 6.00 -16.63 -13.59
CA GLY A 144 7.05 -17.17 -14.45
C GLY A 144 8.48 -16.89 -13.98
N ASN A 145 9.28 -17.96 -13.88
CA ASN A 145 10.75 -18.18 -13.95
C ASN A 145 11.77 -17.02 -14.08
N GLY A 146 11.47 -15.77 -13.73
CA GLY A 146 12.43 -14.69 -13.60
C GLY A 146 13.07 -14.72 -12.21
N THR A 147 14.38 -14.91 -12.13
CA THR A 147 15.11 -14.64 -10.90
C THR A 147 15.12 -13.14 -10.64
N ILE A 148 14.32 -12.69 -9.67
CA ILE A 148 14.48 -11.38 -9.04
C ILE A 148 15.66 -11.54 -8.08
N SER A 149 16.82 -10.96 -8.43
CA SER A 149 17.96 -10.91 -7.51
C SER A 149 17.95 -9.58 -6.76
N GLY A 150 17.24 -9.55 -5.63
CA GLY A 150 17.40 -8.51 -4.62
C GLY A 150 18.37 -9.00 -3.54
N SER A 151 19.24 -8.11 -3.04
CA SER A 151 19.92 -8.38 -1.78
C SER A 151 18.86 -8.37 -0.67
N SER A 152 18.64 -9.51 -0.03
CA SER A 152 17.73 -9.62 1.11
C SER A 152 18.20 -8.68 2.23
N ALA A 153 17.47 -7.59 2.45
CA ALA A 153 17.64 -6.77 3.64
C ALA A 153 17.09 -7.53 4.85
N SER A 154 17.94 -8.27 5.55
CA SER A 154 17.58 -8.85 6.83
C SER A 154 17.57 -7.75 7.90
N GLY A 155 16.41 -7.18 8.21
CA GLY A 155 16.26 -6.26 9.33
C GLY A 155 15.06 -5.35 9.28
N SER A 156 14.79 -4.67 10.40
CA SER A 156 13.74 -3.67 10.59
C SER A 156 13.94 -2.38 9.78
N ASP A 157 14.90 -2.36 8.85
CA ASP A 157 15.28 -1.21 8.06
C ASP A 157 14.76 -1.35 6.63
N PHE A 158 13.66 -0.65 6.35
CA PHE A 158 13.08 -0.62 5.00
C PHE A 158 13.88 0.23 4.01
N SER A 159 14.89 0.99 4.47
CA SER A 159 15.75 1.79 3.58
C SER A 159 16.67 0.92 2.71
N ALA A 160 16.85 -0.35 3.08
CA ALA A 160 17.64 -1.32 2.34
C ALA A 160 16.86 -2.05 1.23
N TYR A 161 15.55 -1.82 1.10
CA TYR A 161 14.82 -2.23 -0.10
C TYR A 161 15.06 -1.21 -1.20
N GLU A 162 16.08 -1.46 -2.02
CA GLU A 162 16.34 -0.67 -3.23
C GLU A 162 15.45 -1.13 -4.39
N LYS A 163 15.27 -0.25 -5.40
CA LYS A 163 14.64 -0.62 -6.67
C LYS A 163 15.52 -1.69 -7.32
N VAL A 164 15.08 -2.95 -7.29
CA VAL A 164 15.78 -4.03 -8.00
C VAL A 164 15.61 -3.78 -9.50
N GLU A 165 16.71 -3.59 -10.22
CA GLU A 165 16.69 -3.50 -11.68
C GLU A 165 16.33 -4.88 -12.26
N CYS A 166 15.32 -4.94 -13.14
CA CYS A 166 15.12 -6.15 -13.94
C CYS A 166 16.34 -6.33 -14.85
N GLY A 167 17.14 -7.35 -14.58
CA GLY A 167 18.15 -7.80 -15.54
C GLY A 167 17.51 -8.19 -16.88
N ASN A 168 18.32 -8.20 -17.94
CA ASN A 168 17.98 -8.41 -19.37
C ASN A 168 17.17 -9.69 -19.74
N GLY A 169 16.53 -10.38 -18.79
CA GLY A 169 15.68 -11.55 -19.00
C GLY A 169 14.18 -11.26 -19.06
N CYS A 170 13.71 -10.05 -18.75
CA CYS A 170 12.32 -9.66 -18.97
C CYS A 170 12.14 -9.21 -20.41
N ASN A 171 11.74 -10.11 -21.30
CA ASN A 171 11.31 -9.74 -22.65
C ASN A 171 9.95 -9.04 -22.56
N PHE A 172 9.90 -7.75 -22.94
CA PHE A 172 8.68 -6.94 -23.06
C PHE A 172 7.98 -7.11 -24.41
#